data_AF-A0A819Q6U2-F1
#
_entry.id   AF-A0A819Q6U2-F1
#
_cell.length_a   1.000
_cell.length_b   1.000
_cell.length_c   1.000
_cell.angle_alpha   90.00
_cell.angle_beta   90.00
_cell.angle_gamma   90.00
#
_symmetry.space_group_name_H-M   'P 1'
#
loop_
_entity.id
_entity.type
_entity.pdbx_description
1 polymer ?
#
loop_
_entity_poly.entity_id
_entity_poly.type
_entity_poly.pdbx_seq_one_letter_code
_entity_poly.pdbx_strand_id
1 'polypeptide(L)'
;MGGNALKNAVTRRYARNEYFRLKEIVLNKLQGHIDQYDVPKEFPCKESFGDLDVLIVCPSSINIKNLIEQLFHPTEICHNGDVYSFDFEQFQIDFIIVEKDIFENAIIYLSYSDLGGLIGNISHKIGLKYGIQGLWMNIHTKEFDPTTTSTKLILSTNIKDIFNFLGYNYQKYIQGFYNENDFFQWIIEGKYFRSIYFDDNQLNHANRQRTSKRPIYIKFREYINQQDQLNYFINTKKKDSSICSLF
;
A
#
# COMPACT_ATOMS: atom_id res chain seq x y z
N MET A 1 -4.49 -8.25 5.13
CA MET A 1 -5.52 -7.83 4.18
C MET A 1 -5.40 -8.77 3.01
N GLY A 2 -6.45 -9.54 2.72
CA GLY A 2 -6.38 -10.60 1.71
C GLY A 2 -7.45 -11.66 1.94
N GLY A 3 -8.66 -11.38 1.43
CA GLY A 3 -9.62 -12.34 0.86
C GLY A 3 -10.13 -13.54 1.67
N ASN A 4 -9.81 -13.66 2.96
CA ASN A 4 -10.22 -14.79 3.81
C ASN A 4 -10.93 -14.31 5.10
N ALA A 5 -11.51 -13.11 5.07
CA ALA A 5 -12.21 -12.58 6.24
C ALA A 5 -13.51 -13.34 6.53
N LEU A 6 -14.14 -13.85 5.47
CA LEU A 6 -15.40 -14.57 5.49
C LEU A 6 -15.15 -16.08 5.50
N LYS A 7 -15.85 -16.80 6.37
CA LYS A 7 -15.70 -18.25 6.55
C LYS A 7 -16.95 -19.02 6.14
N ASN A 8 -18.10 -18.36 6.19
CA ASN A 8 -19.42 -18.94 5.96
C ASN A 8 -20.02 -18.50 4.63
N ALA A 9 -19.53 -17.40 4.04
CA ALA A 9 -19.92 -16.97 2.70
C ALA A 9 -19.05 -17.60 1.61
N VAL A 10 -19.66 -17.88 0.45
CA VAL A 10 -18.94 -18.32 -0.75
C VAL A 10 -18.44 -17.10 -1.51
N THR A 11 -17.12 -16.90 -1.52
CA THR A 11 -16.47 -15.86 -2.33
C THR A 11 -15.54 -16.46 -3.39
N ARG A 12 -15.34 -15.75 -4.48
CA ARG A 12 -14.40 -16.10 -5.54
C ARG A 12 -13.62 -14.87 -6.00
N ARG A 13 -12.50 -15.11 -6.69
CA ARG A 13 -11.80 -14.04 -7.39
C ARG A 13 -12.60 -13.60 -8.61
N TYR A 14 -12.59 -12.30 -8.88
CA TYR A 14 -13.25 -11.70 -10.03
C TYR A 14 -12.24 -11.40 -11.14
N ALA A 15 -12.67 -11.58 -12.40
CA ALA A 15 -11.95 -11.05 -13.54
C ALA A 15 -12.09 -9.52 -13.60
N ARG A 16 -11.19 -8.86 -14.33
CA ARG A 16 -11.12 -7.39 -14.40
C ARG A 16 -12.44 -6.71 -14.74
N ASN A 17 -13.14 -7.18 -15.77
CA ASN A 17 -14.42 -6.60 -16.19
C ASN A 17 -15.52 -6.79 -15.14
N GLU A 18 -15.59 -7.96 -14.49
CA GLU A 18 -16.52 -8.22 -13.39
C GLU A 18 -16.24 -7.30 -12.20
N TYR A 19 -14.96 -7.14 -11.86
CA TYR A 19 -14.52 -6.31 -10.74
C TYR A 19 -14.92 -4.84 -10.93
N PHE A 20 -14.62 -4.24 -12.09
CA PHE A 20 -14.96 -2.84 -12.33
C PHE A 20 -16.46 -2.61 -12.39
N ARG A 21 -17.22 -3.55 -12.95
CA ARG A 21 -18.70 -3.50 -12.90
C ARG A 21 -19.23 -3.54 -11.47
N LEU A 22 -18.74 -4.48 -10.65
CA LEU A 22 -19.17 -4.61 -9.26
C LEU A 22 -18.77 -3.37 -8.45
N LYS A 23 -17.56 -2.86 -8.65
CA LYS A 23 -17.06 -1.62 -8.04
C LYS A 23 -18.01 -0.46 -8.31
N GLU A 24 -18.43 -0.24 -9.55
CA GLU A 24 -19.41 0.81 -9.87
C GLU A 24 -20.75 0.60 -9.15
N ILE A 25 -21.26 -0.63 -9.11
CA ILE A 25 -22.51 -0.96 -8.39
C ILE A 25 -22.38 -0.63 -6.89
N VAL A 26 -21.27 -1.02 -6.27
CA VAL A 26 -21.01 -0.78 -4.84
C VAL A 26 -20.91 0.71 -4.55
N LEU A 27 -20.16 1.45 -5.36
CA LEU A 27 -20.00 2.91 -5.19
C LEU A 27 -21.32 3.66 -5.43
N ASN A 28 -22.15 3.22 -6.37
CA ASN A 28 -23.46 3.81 -6.60
C ASN A 28 -24.43 3.52 -5.44
N LYS A 29 -24.35 2.34 -4.81
CA LYS A 29 -25.16 2.01 -3.62
C LYS A 29 -24.81 2.87 -2.40
N LEU A 30 -23.58 3.38 -2.30
CA LEU A 30 -23.17 4.28 -1.22
C LEU A 30 -23.63 5.72 -1.43
N GLN A 31 -23.99 6.09 -2.66
CA GLN A 31 -24.41 7.45 -3.00
C GLN A 31 -25.66 7.84 -2.21
N GLY A 32 -25.60 8.99 -1.54
CA GLY A 32 -26.70 9.49 -0.69
C GLY A 32 -26.77 8.86 0.70
N HIS A 33 -25.90 7.89 1.01
CA HIS A 33 -25.78 7.28 2.34
C HIS A 33 -24.47 7.63 3.05
N ILE A 34 -23.38 7.79 2.28
CA ILE A 34 -22.06 8.17 2.78
C ILE A 34 -21.56 9.37 1.98
N ASP A 35 -21.14 10.43 2.68
CA ASP A 35 -20.71 11.69 2.04
C ASP A 35 -19.33 11.59 1.40
N GLN A 36 -18.44 10.77 1.97
CA GLN A 36 -17.06 10.68 1.52
C GLN A 36 -16.60 9.23 1.55
N TYR A 37 -16.36 8.70 0.35
CA TYR A 37 -15.85 7.36 0.11
C TYR A 37 -15.05 7.33 -1.18
N ASP A 38 -14.03 6.47 -1.23
CA ASP A 38 -13.20 6.28 -2.40
C ASP A 38 -12.47 4.94 -2.28
N VAL A 39 -11.81 4.51 -3.36
CA VAL A 39 -11.04 3.27 -3.38
C VAL A 39 -9.56 3.53 -3.68
N PRO A 40 -8.65 2.70 -3.17
CA PRO A 40 -7.24 2.80 -3.53
C PRO A 40 -7.02 2.54 -5.03
N LYS A 41 -6.02 3.20 -5.63
CA LYS A 41 -5.68 2.97 -7.04
C LYS A 41 -5.21 1.53 -7.27
N GLU A 42 -5.72 0.88 -8.31
CA GLU A 42 -5.29 -0.45 -8.72
C GLU A 42 -4.32 -0.41 -9.91
N PHE A 43 -3.58 -1.50 -10.15
CA PHE A 43 -2.75 -1.59 -11.35
C PHE A 43 -3.59 -1.73 -12.63
N PRO A 44 -3.33 -0.95 -13.69
CA PRO A 44 -4.04 -1.08 -14.96
C PRO A 44 -3.89 -2.43 -15.66
N CYS A 45 -2.86 -3.21 -15.35
CA CYS A 45 -2.68 -4.56 -15.89
C CYS A 45 -3.19 -5.68 -14.98
N LYS A 46 -3.83 -5.37 -13.84
CA LYS A 46 -4.34 -6.41 -12.93
C LYS A 46 -5.54 -7.13 -13.57
N GLU A 47 -5.41 -8.43 -13.77
CA GLU A 47 -6.43 -9.26 -14.43
C GLU A 47 -7.43 -9.88 -13.45
N SER A 48 -7.02 -10.08 -12.19
CA SER A 48 -7.82 -10.76 -11.17
C SER A 48 -7.76 -10.08 -9.80
N PHE A 49 -8.93 -9.97 -9.16
CA PHE A 49 -9.14 -9.29 -7.88
C PHE A 49 -9.73 -10.28 -6.86
N GLY A 50 -9.35 -10.14 -5.59
CA GLY A 50 -9.85 -11.02 -4.51
C GLY A 50 -10.89 -10.35 -3.62
N ASP A 51 -10.78 -9.03 -3.52
CA ASP A 51 -11.54 -8.15 -2.65
C ASP A 51 -11.67 -6.75 -3.30
N LEU A 52 -12.63 -5.97 -2.81
CA LEU A 52 -12.79 -4.54 -3.05
C LEU A 52 -12.67 -3.80 -1.73
N ASP A 53 -11.54 -3.12 -1.53
CA ASP A 53 -11.35 -2.18 -0.42
C ASP A 53 -12.02 -0.84 -0.74
N VAL A 54 -12.98 -0.42 0.08
CA VAL A 54 -13.61 0.90 -0.01
C VAL A 54 -13.33 1.64 1.30
N LEU A 55 -12.62 2.77 1.22
CA LEU A 55 -12.44 3.62 2.38
C LEU A 55 -13.65 4.52 2.51
N ILE A 56 -14.17 4.63 3.72
CA ILE A 56 -15.34 5.45 4.02
C ILE A 56 -15.08 6.33 5.24
N VAL A 57 -15.45 7.60 5.13
CA VAL A 57 -15.57 8.48 6.29
C VAL A 57 -17.00 8.33 6.81
N CYS A 58 -17.13 7.65 7.93
CA CYS A 58 -18.45 7.41 8.53
C CYS A 58 -18.76 8.46 9.60
N PRO A 59 -19.88 9.19 9.48
CA PRO A 59 -20.43 9.96 10.61
C PRO A 59 -20.74 9.05 11.79
N SER A 60 -20.51 9.52 13.02
CA SER A 60 -20.77 8.74 14.24
C SER A 60 -22.23 8.32 14.42
N SER A 61 -23.17 8.96 13.69
CA SER A 61 -24.59 8.66 13.71
C SER A 61 -25.00 7.46 12.84
N ILE A 62 -24.13 6.99 11.95
CA ILE A 62 -24.44 5.88 11.04
C ILE A 62 -23.95 4.56 11.64
N ASN A 63 -24.85 3.59 11.78
CA ASN A 63 -24.47 2.23 12.08
C ASN A 63 -24.08 1.51 10.79
N ILE A 64 -22.78 1.33 10.56
CA ILE A 64 -22.24 0.69 9.35
C ILE A 64 -22.77 -0.72 9.13
N LYS A 65 -22.93 -1.51 10.20
CA LYS A 65 -23.47 -2.88 10.06
C LYS A 65 -24.89 -2.85 9.50
N ASN A 66 -25.76 -2.00 10.06
CA ASN A 66 -27.13 -1.86 9.57
C ASN A 66 -27.16 -1.35 8.12
N LEU A 67 -26.28 -0.42 7.76
CA LEU A 67 -26.15 0.08 6.39
C LEU A 67 -25.77 -1.05 5.42
N ILE A 68 -24.78 -1.88 5.79
CA ILE A 68 -24.36 -3.03 4.99
C ILE A 68 -25.53 -4.01 4.81
N GLU A 69 -26.23 -4.36 5.89
CA GLU A 69 -27.38 -5.28 5.87
C GLU A 69 -28.52 -4.76 4.98
N GLN A 70 -28.75 -3.45 4.97
CA GLN A 70 -29.81 -2.81 4.17
C GLN A 70 -29.46 -2.69 2.68
N LEU A 71 -28.20 -2.38 2.36
CA LEU A 71 -27.81 -2.09 0.97
C LEU A 71 -27.36 -3.31 0.19
N PHE A 72 -26.73 -4.28 0.86
CA PHE A 72 -26.03 -5.39 0.20
C PHE A 72 -26.62 -6.76 0.54
N HIS A 73 -27.37 -6.88 1.64
CA HIS A 73 -27.96 -8.14 2.10
C HIS A 73 -26.95 -9.31 2.11
N PRO A 74 -25.78 -9.16 2.78
CA PRO A 74 -24.73 -10.16 2.74
C PRO A 74 -25.13 -11.44 3.48
N THR A 75 -24.47 -12.54 3.14
CA THR A 75 -24.57 -13.80 3.88
C THR A 75 -23.84 -13.71 5.22
N GLU A 76 -22.68 -13.05 5.24
CA GLU A 76 -21.82 -12.89 6.41
C GLU A 76 -21.24 -11.48 6.50
N ILE A 77 -21.18 -10.94 7.71
CA ILE A 77 -20.44 -9.71 8.02
C ILE A 77 -19.42 -10.04 9.11
N CYS A 78 -18.15 -9.78 8.84
CA CYS A 78 -17.04 -9.91 9.76
C CYS A 78 -16.49 -8.51 10.10
N HIS A 79 -16.26 -8.23 11.37
CA HIS A 79 -15.77 -6.94 11.85
C HIS A 79 -14.44 -7.10 12.59
N ASN A 80 -13.42 -6.35 12.18
CA ASN A 80 -12.09 -6.40 12.77
C ASN A 80 -11.44 -5.01 12.81
N GLY A 81 -11.41 -4.40 13.99
CA GLY A 81 -10.90 -3.03 14.17
C GLY A 81 -11.77 -2.05 13.38
N ASP A 82 -11.18 -1.32 12.45
CA ASP A 82 -11.88 -0.34 11.62
C ASP A 82 -12.35 -0.93 10.28
N VAL A 83 -12.39 -2.26 10.13
CA VAL A 83 -12.73 -2.93 8.88
C VAL A 83 -13.98 -3.79 9.03
N TYR A 84 -14.95 -3.59 8.15
CA TYR A 84 -16.12 -4.44 7.95
C TYR A 84 -15.98 -5.19 6.62
N SER A 85 -15.78 -6.49 6.69
CA SER A 85 -15.73 -7.39 5.54
C SER A 85 -17.07 -8.10 5.37
N PHE A 86 -17.59 -8.14 4.15
CA PHE A 86 -18.85 -8.82 3.84
C PHE A 86 -18.89 -9.33 2.40
N ASP A 87 -19.77 -10.29 2.10
CA ASP A 87 -19.95 -10.81 0.75
C ASP A 87 -21.04 -10.04 -0.01
N PHE A 88 -20.79 -9.78 -1.29
CA PHE A 88 -21.79 -9.27 -2.21
C PHE A 88 -21.53 -9.87 -3.59
N GLU A 89 -22.55 -10.49 -4.20
CA GLU A 89 -22.42 -11.20 -5.48
C GLU A 89 -21.29 -12.25 -5.51
N GLN A 90 -21.03 -12.97 -4.42
CA GLN A 90 -19.90 -13.92 -4.30
C GLN A 90 -18.51 -13.26 -4.38
N PHE A 91 -18.42 -11.98 -4.03
CA PHE A 91 -17.15 -11.25 -3.92
C PHE A 91 -17.00 -10.63 -2.53
N GLN A 92 -15.77 -10.53 -2.04
CA GLN A 92 -15.51 -9.87 -0.76
C GLN A 92 -15.44 -8.34 -0.95
N ILE A 93 -16.17 -7.60 -0.13
CA ILE A 93 -16.07 -6.14 -0.01
C ILE A 93 -15.59 -5.82 1.40
N ASP A 94 -14.57 -4.98 1.49
CA ASP A 94 -14.01 -4.50 2.74
C ASP A 94 -14.27 -3.00 2.86
N PHE A 95 -15.16 -2.61 3.79
CA PHE A 95 -15.32 -1.22 4.18
C PHE A 95 -14.30 -0.88 5.27
N ILE A 96 -13.40 0.03 4.95
CA ILE A 96 -12.34 0.51 5.84
C ILE A 96 -12.76 1.89 6.36
N ILE A 97 -13.12 1.95 7.64
CA ILE A 97 -13.53 3.19 8.29
C ILE A 97 -12.28 4.01 8.59
N VAL A 98 -12.28 5.27 8.17
CA VAL A 98 -11.17 6.18 8.43
C VAL A 98 -11.69 7.55 8.86
N GLU A 99 -10.90 8.22 9.70
CA GLU A 99 -11.18 9.62 10.06
C GLU A 99 -10.99 10.53 8.84
N LYS A 100 -11.78 11.60 8.78
CA LYS A 100 -11.77 12.56 7.68
C LYS A 100 -10.36 13.13 7.40
N ASP A 101 -9.63 13.44 8.47
CA ASP A 101 -8.33 14.11 8.39
C ASP A 101 -7.22 13.21 7.81
N ILE A 102 -7.41 11.89 7.79
CA ILE A 102 -6.43 10.92 7.24
C ILE A 102 -6.95 10.22 5.97
N PHE A 103 -8.16 10.54 5.51
CA PHE A 103 -8.83 9.83 4.42
C PHE A 103 -7.96 9.76 3.15
N GLU A 104 -7.48 10.92 2.68
CA GLU A 104 -6.64 10.99 1.48
C GLU A 104 -5.34 10.20 1.64
N ASN A 105 -4.71 10.30 2.81
CA ASN A 105 -3.47 9.59 3.10
C ASN A 105 -3.69 8.07 3.12
N ALA A 106 -4.82 7.62 3.65
CA ALA A 106 -5.18 6.21 3.70
C ALA A 106 -5.41 5.63 2.29
N ILE A 107 -6.10 6.36 1.41
CA ILE A 107 -6.27 5.99 -0.01
C ILE A 107 -4.91 5.80 -0.69
N ILE A 108 -4.00 6.78 -0.52
CA ILE A 108 -2.69 6.75 -1.16
C ILE A 108 -1.84 5.61 -0.58
N TYR A 109 -1.84 5.45 0.75
CA TYR A 109 -1.08 4.41 1.43
C TYR A 109 -1.48 2.99 0.99
N LEU A 110 -2.77 2.74 0.77
CA LEU A 110 -3.29 1.44 0.33
C LEU A 110 -3.26 1.25 -1.20
N SER A 111 -2.97 2.31 -1.96
CA SER A 111 -2.88 2.24 -3.42
C SER A 111 -1.79 1.29 -3.90
N TYR A 112 -1.99 0.71 -5.09
CA TYR A 112 -1.07 -0.21 -5.75
C TYR A 112 -0.69 -1.40 -4.87
N SER A 113 -1.63 -1.83 -4.01
CA SER A 113 -1.56 -2.96 -3.07
C SER A 113 -0.50 -2.89 -1.97
N ASP A 114 0.66 -2.26 -2.19
CA ASP A 114 1.73 -2.17 -1.18
C ASP A 114 2.58 -0.88 -1.28
N LEU A 115 2.09 0.19 -1.91
CA LEU A 115 2.82 1.46 -2.01
C LEU A 115 3.25 1.96 -0.64
N GLY A 116 2.32 2.01 0.31
CA GLY A 116 2.60 2.43 1.67
C GLY A 116 3.64 1.58 2.37
N GLY A 117 3.63 0.26 2.12
CA GLY A 117 4.60 -0.67 2.69
C GLY A 117 6.01 -0.47 2.16
N LEU A 118 6.16 -0.24 0.86
CA LEU A 118 7.45 -0.01 0.22
C LEU A 118 8.07 1.32 0.67
N ILE A 119 7.30 2.42 0.60
CA ILE A 119 7.76 3.74 1.08
C ILE A 119 8.02 3.71 2.59
N GLY A 120 7.18 3.01 3.35
CA GLY A 120 7.36 2.79 4.79
C GLY A 120 8.67 2.08 5.12
N ASN A 121 9.05 1.05 4.36
CA ASN A 121 10.32 0.36 4.55
C ASN A 121 11.52 1.29 4.29
N ILE A 122 11.48 2.07 3.21
CA ILE A 122 12.54 3.03 2.87
C ILE A 122 12.64 4.12 3.95
N SER A 123 11.51 4.70 4.35
CA SER A 123 11.45 5.75 5.38
C SER A 123 12.00 5.26 6.73
N HIS A 124 11.73 3.99 7.07
CA HIS A 124 12.24 3.37 8.29
C HIS A 124 13.78 3.36 8.36
N LYS A 125 14.44 3.16 7.22
CA LYS A 125 15.91 3.05 7.15
C LYS A 125 16.61 4.39 7.35
N ILE A 126 15.89 5.51 7.26
CA ILE A 126 16.38 6.85 7.53
C ILE A 126 15.84 7.42 8.87
N GLY A 127 15.32 6.56 9.75
CA GLY A 127 14.84 6.96 11.08
C GLY A 127 13.43 7.56 11.11
N LEU A 128 12.70 7.50 10.00
CA LEU A 128 11.34 8.01 9.87
C LEU A 128 10.30 6.88 9.86
N LYS A 129 9.03 7.24 10.00
CA LYS A 129 7.89 6.33 9.86
C LYS A 129 6.91 6.95 8.88
N TYR A 130 6.40 6.13 7.98
CA TYR A 130 5.37 6.51 7.02
C TYR A 130 4.18 5.55 7.13
N GLY A 131 2.97 6.11 7.10
CA GLY A 131 1.71 5.41 7.31
C GLY A 131 0.52 6.28 6.92
N ILE A 132 -0.69 5.79 7.18
CA ILE A 132 -1.94 6.53 6.90
C ILE A 132 -1.99 7.90 7.62
N GLN A 133 -1.26 8.07 8.72
CA GLN A 133 -1.20 9.34 9.46
C GLN A 133 -0.16 10.32 8.89
N GLY A 134 0.46 10.01 7.74
CA GLY A 134 1.50 10.83 7.11
C GLY A 134 2.92 10.37 7.46
N LEU A 135 3.85 11.32 7.58
CA LEU A 135 5.26 11.09 7.90
C LEU A 135 5.54 11.58 9.33
N TRP A 136 6.17 10.75 10.15
CA TRP A 136 6.50 11.09 11.52
C TRP A 136 7.81 10.44 11.96
N MET A 137 8.28 10.84 13.14
CA MET A 137 9.37 10.15 13.83
C MET A 137 9.04 9.97 15.31
N ASN A 138 9.72 9.04 15.94
CA ASN A 138 9.68 8.87 17.39
C ASN A 138 10.75 9.75 18.02
N ILE A 139 10.39 10.52 19.04
CA ILE A 139 11.31 11.28 19.88
C ILE A 139 11.40 10.55 21.22
N HIS A 140 12.63 10.25 21.63
CA HIS A 140 12.93 9.67 22.93
C HIS A 140 13.11 10.80 23.95
N THR A 141 12.38 10.75 25.05
CA THR A 141 12.25 11.85 26.03
C THR A 141 13.44 11.98 26.98
N LYS A 142 14.28 10.94 27.08
CA LYS A 142 15.62 11.05 27.67
C LYS A 142 16.65 10.78 26.58
N GLU A 143 17.80 11.46 26.67
CA GLU A 143 18.94 11.29 25.79
C GLU A 143 19.26 9.80 25.59
N PHE A 144 18.82 9.27 24.44
CA PHE A 144 19.17 7.94 23.93
C PHE A 144 18.79 6.72 24.81
N ASP A 145 17.79 6.82 25.70
CA ASP A 145 17.26 5.63 26.39
C ASP A 145 16.11 4.99 25.58
N PRO A 146 16.34 3.84 24.91
CA PRO A 146 15.32 3.16 24.11
C PRO A 146 14.18 2.56 24.95
N THR A 147 14.28 2.57 26.28
CA THR A 147 13.25 2.09 27.21
C THR A 147 12.28 3.20 27.65
N THR A 148 12.58 4.46 27.33
CA THR A 148 11.70 5.59 27.64
C THR A 148 10.58 5.76 26.61
N THR A 149 9.43 6.26 27.09
CA THR A 149 8.26 6.50 26.25
C THR A 149 8.63 7.39 25.07
N SER A 150 8.47 6.83 23.87
CA SER A 150 8.63 7.54 22.61
C SER A 150 7.41 8.45 22.43
N THR A 151 7.62 9.76 22.31
CA THR A 151 6.56 10.65 21.80
C THR A 151 6.61 10.69 20.27
N LYS A 152 5.46 10.93 19.65
CA LYS A 152 5.33 10.98 18.19
C LYS A 152 5.41 12.42 17.71
N LEU A 153 6.42 12.74 16.90
CA LEU A 153 6.47 14.02 16.19
C LEU A 153 5.97 13.84 14.77
N ILE A 154 4.79 14.37 14.46
CA ILE A 154 4.28 14.47 13.09
C ILE A 154 5.14 15.48 12.33
N LEU A 155 5.76 15.03 11.25
CA LEU A 155 6.57 15.89 10.38
C LEU A 155 5.71 16.52 9.28
N SER A 156 4.80 15.73 8.70
CA SER A 156 3.83 16.21 7.74
C SER A 156 2.66 15.24 7.61
N THR A 157 1.47 15.78 7.35
CA THR A 157 0.29 15.03 6.91
C THR A 157 -0.03 15.28 5.43
N ASN A 158 0.64 16.23 4.79
CA ASN A 158 0.45 16.57 3.38
C ASN A 158 1.25 15.62 2.48
N ILE A 159 0.57 14.80 1.67
CA ILE A 159 1.22 13.77 0.85
C ILE A 159 2.14 14.37 -0.22
N LYS A 160 1.75 15.49 -0.83
CA LYS A 160 2.59 16.13 -1.84
C LYS A 160 3.92 16.57 -1.24
N ASP A 161 3.90 17.15 -0.05
CA ASP A 161 5.11 17.56 0.67
C ASP A 161 5.95 16.36 1.11
N ILE A 162 5.30 15.29 1.58
CA ILE A 162 5.97 14.04 1.95
C ILE A 162 6.67 13.43 0.72
N PHE A 163 5.97 13.34 -0.42
CA PHE A 163 6.53 12.76 -1.64
C PHE A 163 7.69 13.62 -2.16
N ASN A 164 7.53 14.95 -2.19
CA ASN A 164 8.60 15.86 -2.55
C ASN A 164 9.83 15.69 -1.64
N PHE A 165 9.63 15.61 -0.32
CA PHE A 165 10.71 15.40 0.65
C PHE A 165 11.45 14.07 0.41
N LEU A 166 10.70 13.00 0.16
CA LEU A 166 11.24 11.66 -0.11
C LEU A 166 11.80 11.52 -1.54
N GLY A 167 11.66 12.55 -2.38
CA GLY A 167 12.16 12.58 -3.76
C GLY A 167 11.27 11.87 -4.78
N TYR A 168 10.00 11.65 -4.46
CA TYR A 168 9.04 11.03 -5.36
C TYR A 168 8.30 12.07 -6.22
N ASN A 169 8.13 11.77 -7.51
CA ASN A 169 7.33 12.60 -8.41
C ASN A 169 5.83 12.41 -8.12
N TYR A 170 5.23 13.35 -7.38
CA TYR A 170 3.80 13.32 -7.05
C TYR A 170 2.89 13.40 -8.28
N GLN A 171 3.27 14.15 -9.33
CA GLN A 171 2.47 14.24 -10.55
C GLN A 171 2.38 12.90 -11.28
N LYS A 172 3.49 12.15 -11.33
CA LYS A 172 3.50 10.78 -11.87
C LYS A 172 2.58 9.86 -11.07
N TYR A 173 2.56 9.95 -9.75
CA TYR A 173 1.60 9.19 -8.92
C TYR A 173 0.14 9.54 -9.25
N ILE A 174 -0.18 10.82 -9.45
CA ILE A 174 -1.53 11.27 -9.81
C ILE A 174 -1.95 10.71 -11.17
N GLN A 175 -1.08 10.79 -12.19
CA GLN A 175 -1.32 10.23 -13.52
C GLN A 175 -1.45 8.70 -13.49
N GLY A 176 -0.76 8.05 -12.55
CA GLY A 176 -0.74 6.61 -12.37
C GLY A 176 0.38 5.91 -13.14
N PHE A 177 0.43 4.59 -12.97
CA PHE A 177 1.48 3.75 -13.54
C PHE A 177 0.92 2.85 -14.62
N TYR A 178 1.66 2.69 -15.71
CA TYR A 178 1.24 1.81 -16.81
C TYR A 178 1.18 0.34 -16.37
N ASN A 179 2.19 -0.09 -15.62
CA ASN A 179 2.29 -1.46 -15.09
C ASN A 179 3.12 -1.48 -13.79
N GLU A 180 3.36 -2.69 -13.26
CA GLU A 180 4.15 -2.89 -12.04
C GLU A 180 5.61 -2.40 -12.20
N ASN A 181 6.24 -2.58 -13.36
CA ASN A 181 7.62 -2.13 -13.59
C ASN A 181 7.75 -0.60 -13.60
N ASP A 182 6.79 0.12 -14.21
CA ASP A 182 6.73 1.59 -14.16
C ASP A 182 6.56 2.09 -12.71
N PHE A 183 5.74 1.42 -11.92
CA PHE A 183 5.63 1.67 -10.48
C PHE A 183 6.93 1.38 -9.72
N PHE A 184 7.58 0.24 -9.96
CA PHE A 184 8.85 -0.12 -9.32
C PHE A 184 9.96 0.86 -9.67
N GLN A 185 10.01 1.30 -10.93
CA GLN A 185 10.93 2.32 -11.39
C GLN A 185 10.75 3.62 -10.60
N TRP A 186 9.51 4.08 -10.44
CA TRP A 186 9.19 5.26 -9.63
C TRP A 186 9.58 5.09 -8.15
N ILE A 187 9.48 3.88 -7.59
CA ILE A 187 9.94 3.61 -6.21
C ILE A 187 11.47 3.74 -6.10
N ILE A 188 12.24 3.20 -7.05
CA ILE A 188 13.71 3.26 -6.97
C ILE A 188 14.29 4.65 -7.28
N GLU A 189 13.53 5.51 -7.95
CA GLU A 189 13.86 6.91 -8.20
C GLU A 189 13.77 7.80 -6.94
N GLY A 190 13.14 7.30 -5.87
CA GLY A 190 13.07 8.00 -4.59
C GLY A 190 14.46 8.35 -4.04
N LYS A 191 14.61 9.58 -3.53
CA LYS A 191 15.89 10.15 -3.04
C LYS A 191 16.64 9.24 -2.06
N TYR A 192 15.89 8.54 -1.21
CA TYR A 192 16.43 7.69 -0.14
C TYR A 192 16.47 6.21 -0.48
N PHE A 193 16.11 5.81 -1.71
CA PHE A 193 16.14 4.41 -2.08
C PHE A 193 17.57 3.84 -2.06
N ARG A 194 17.70 2.63 -1.51
CA ARG A 194 18.89 1.77 -1.59
C ARG A 194 18.42 0.32 -1.71
N SER A 195 18.95 -0.44 -2.66
CA SER A 195 18.57 -1.85 -2.87
C SER A 195 18.76 -2.70 -1.61
N ILE A 196 19.84 -2.44 -0.88
CA ILE A 196 20.19 -3.11 0.39
C ILE A 196 19.09 -3.03 1.47
N TYR A 197 18.18 -2.05 1.39
CA TYR A 197 17.05 -1.93 2.34
C TYR A 197 16.01 -3.03 2.21
N PHE A 198 16.06 -3.77 1.11
CA PHE A 198 15.16 -4.88 0.80
C PHE A 198 15.86 -6.23 0.92
N ASP A 199 17.08 -6.31 1.45
CA ASP A 199 17.74 -7.59 1.72
C ASP A 199 17.04 -8.38 2.84
N ASP A 200 16.68 -9.63 2.56
CA ASP A 200 16.04 -10.53 3.51
C ASP A 200 16.89 -10.81 4.74
N ASN A 201 18.21 -10.81 4.59
CA ASN A 201 19.13 -11.08 5.68
C ASN A 201 19.04 -10.01 6.77
N GLN A 202 18.58 -8.80 6.43
CA GLN A 202 18.40 -7.70 7.37
C GLN A 202 17.04 -7.68 8.07
N LEU A 203 16.09 -8.51 7.64
CA LEU A 203 14.77 -8.56 8.24
C LEU A 203 14.79 -9.42 9.50
N ASN A 204 14.03 -9.04 10.53
CA ASN A 204 13.74 -9.94 11.63
C ASN A 204 12.71 -11.00 11.20
N HIS A 205 12.53 -12.05 12.01
CA HIS A 205 11.63 -13.16 11.68
C HIS A 205 10.18 -12.71 11.41
N ALA A 206 9.65 -11.82 12.24
CA ALA A 206 8.29 -11.30 12.08
C ALA A 206 8.11 -10.52 10.76
N ASN A 207 9.07 -9.66 10.42
CA ASN A 207 9.05 -8.90 9.16
C ASN A 207 9.18 -9.82 7.96
N ARG A 208 10.04 -10.85 8.01
CA ARG A 208 10.14 -11.86 6.94
C ARG A 208 8.82 -12.58 6.69
N GLN A 209 8.15 -13.04 7.74
CA GLN A 209 6.84 -13.69 7.61
C GLN A 209 5.77 -12.75 7.05
N ARG A 210 5.88 -11.45 7.32
CA ARG A 210 4.94 -10.45 6.82
C ARG A 210 5.17 -10.14 5.35
N THR A 211 6.42 -9.93 4.94
CA THR A 211 6.77 -9.58 3.56
C THR A 211 6.60 -10.75 2.60
N SER A 212 6.81 -12.00 3.06
CA SER A 212 6.58 -13.21 2.25
C SER A 212 5.12 -13.44 1.85
N LYS A 213 4.17 -12.71 2.45
CA LYS A 213 2.75 -12.75 2.12
C LYS A 213 2.29 -11.56 1.26
N ARG A 214 3.23 -10.71 0.80
CA ARG A 214 2.93 -9.50 0.02
C ARG A 214 3.44 -9.66 -1.41
N PRO A 215 2.57 -10.01 -2.38
CA PRO A 215 3.00 -10.27 -3.76
C PRO A 215 3.77 -9.11 -4.40
N ILE A 216 3.31 -7.87 -4.21
CA ILE A 216 3.99 -6.68 -4.76
C ILE A 216 5.37 -6.47 -4.15
N TYR A 217 5.54 -6.70 -2.84
CA TYR A 217 6.85 -6.66 -2.21
C TYR A 217 7.81 -7.69 -2.81
N ILE A 218 7.34 -8.92 -3.00
CA ILE A 218 8.14 -10.01 -3.57
C ILE A 218 8.59 -9.67 -4.99
N LYS A 219 7.65 -9.25 -5.85
CA LYS A 219 7.96 -8.82 -7.22
C LYS A 219 8.91 -7.63 -7.27
N PHE A 220 8.74 -6.65 -6.39
CA PHE A 220 9.63 -5.50 -6.32
C PHE A 220 11.07 -5.91 -5.98
N ARG A 221 11.23 -6.89 -5.10
CA ARG A 221 12.57 -7.43 -4.79
C ARG A 221 13.21 -8.15 -5.95
N GLU A 222 12.44 -8.98 -6.65
CA GLU A 222 12.91 -9.65 -7.87
C GLU A 222 13.37 -8.61 -8.90
N TYR A 223 12.60 -7.53 -9.08
CA TYR A 223 12.94 -6.41 -9.94
C TYR A 223 14.29 -5.77 -9.55
N ILE A 224 14.50 -5.44 -8.27
CA ILE A 224 15.76 -4.86 -7.79
C ILE A 224 16.94 -5.81 -8.03
N ASN A 225 16.79 -7.10 -7.71
CA ASN A 225 17.87 -8.08 -7.86
C ASN A 225 18.32 -8.22 -9.32
N GLN A 226 17.38 -8.18 -10.27
CA GLN A 226 17.70 -8.20 -11.70
C GLN A 226 18.49 -6.95 -12.13
N GLN A 227 18.11 -5.77 -11.64
CA GLN A 227 18.81 -4.52 -11.92
C GLN A 227 20.23 -4.50 -11.33
N ASP A 228 20.41 -4.96 -10.09
CA ASP A 228 21.72 -5.02 -9.44
C ASP A 228 22.67 -5.99 -10.16
N GLN A 229 22.16 -7.15 -10.60
CA GLN A 229 22.93 -8.08 -11.43
C GLN A 229 23.36 -7.44 -12.76
N LEU A 230 22.43 -6.78 -13.46
CA LEU A 230 22.73 -6.11 -14.72
C LEU A 230 23.80 -5.03 -14.56
N ASN A 231 23.69 -4.21 -13.51
CA ASN A 231 24.67 -3.18 -13.18
C ASN A 231 26.05 -3.79 -12.87
N TYR A 232 26.10 -4.91 -12.13
CA TYR A 232 27.34 -5.63 -11.89
C TYR A 232 27.99 -6.11 -13.20
N PHE A 233 27.22 -6.77 -14.08
CA PHE A 233 27.72 -7.25 -15.37
C PHE A 233 28.21 -6.13 -16.30
N ILE A 234 27.54 -4.98 -16.33
CA ILE A 234 27.98 -3.83 -17.13
C ILE A 234 29.30 -3.26 -16.57
N ASN A 235 29.41 -3.16 -15.25
CA ASN A 235 30.60 -2.62 -14.60
C ASN A 235 31.82 -3.54 -14.72
N THR A 236 31.63 -4.87 -14.71
CA THR A 236 32.73 -5.82 -14.98
C THR A 236 33.19 -5.75 -16.44
N LYS A 237 32.27 -5.74 -17.41
CA LYS A 237 32.62 -5.59 -18.83
C LYS A 237 33.35 -4.27 -19.14
N LYS A 238 32.94 -3.17 -18.51
CA LYS A 238 33.66 -1.88 -18.64
C LYS A 238 35.09 -1.98 -18.12
N LYS A 239 35.30 -2.59 -16.94
CA LYS A 239 36.65 -2.81 -16.39
C LYS A 239 37.53 -3.65 -17.31
N ASP A 240 36.99 -4.72 -17.90
CA ASP A 240 37.73 -5.58 -18.83
C ASP A 240 38.08 -4.85 -20.14
N SER A 241 37.19 -3.99 -20.65
CA SER A 241 37.44 -3.19 -21.87
C SER A 241 38.48 -2.08 -21.67
N SER A 242 38.62 -1.53 -20.46
CA SER A 242 39.65 -0.54 -20.12
C SER A 242 41.05 -1.15 -19.94
N ILE A 243 41.18 -2.48 -19.81
CA ILE A 243 42.47 -3.17 -19.72
C ILE A 243 43.06 -3.46 -21.11
N CYS A 244 42.20 -3.65 -22.13
CA CYS A 244 42.64 -3.89 -23.52
C CYS A 244 43.05 -2.62 -24.30
N SER A 245 42.92 -1.42 -23.74
CA SER A 245 43.32 -0.15 -24.38
C SER A 245 44.68 0.39 -23.90
N LEU A 246 45.44 -0.43 -23.17
CA LEU A 246 46.78 -0.13 -22.64
C LEU A 246 47.90 -0.96 -23.29
N PHE A 247 47.66 -1.56 -24.47
CA PHE A 247 48.67 -2.24 -25.27
C PHE A 247 48.78 -1.62 -26.66
#